data_AF-F9PSI9-F1
#
_entry.id   AF-F9PSI9-F1
#
_cell.length_a   1.000
_cell.length_b   1.000
_cell.length_c   1.000
_cell.angle_alpha   90.00
_cell.angle_beta   90.00
_cell.angle_gamma   90.00
#
_symmetry.space_group_name_H-M   'P 1'
#
loop_
_entity.id
_entity.type
_entity.pdbx_description
1 polymer ?
#
loop_
_entity_poly.entity_id
_entity_poly.type
_entity_poly.pdbx_seq_one_letter_code
_entity_poly.pdbx_strand_id
1 'polypeptide(L)'
;MPKETVEQKEIKPKEAEKPKETVKLKEDKNKKEVNKYEMPKIPKTLKMLFSFTILLAISIVGFFGLKAYHSIDVKLPTILSGVESKKIGFYTTNIVFNGKGIDKNQAEYLISTFEEDETKFKTIEKWLKEDAENLKKDSNYKSDRPIRLQKSGKILGLFDDYKIHLDPIKLKVEKDDEVQTTILLNGKEEAVSDKEYELFPGKYTIFYYDNNIKLKEDITLFYDEKSDIKTVSYGAGTEYQIANEVEKLDTNSNESSFKILTRDENSILFVNDKNTELTVKEFNKLSGTNIKQGDILKVVTKMPWGYTISDGVTYQGEKKINVSTSLTDKRLLEVAIARTIELLREDVQSRGKKDANLLTTMIDPSLRIEAKRVESLINNGREYVGGYPSMEFDLNSFEIREYGDTYEMYIGGHLLVQETTYPQNSKPPQLTSITPEEFTVGFHFIYDKEKKNWYSNIWGFTTRTITRTNIRSVDISKDMIAR
;
A
#
# COMPACT_ATOMS: atom_id res chain seq x y z
N MET A 1 -0.77 -24.48 58.66
CA MET A 1 -0.53 -25.62 59.57
C MET A 1 -1.29 -26.83 59.02
N PRO A 2 -0.80 -28.07 59.15
CA PRO A 2 0.34 -28.66 58.45
C PRO A 2 -0.01 -29.97 57.69
N LYS A 3 0.91 -30.37 56.80
CA LYS A 3 1.41 -31.72 56.43
C LYS A 3 0.54 -32.95 56.75
N GLU A 4 0.43 -33.86 55.77
CA GLU A 4 1.19 -35.13 55.83
C GLU A 4 1.31 -35.85 54.49
N THR A 5 2.46 -36.48 54.33
CA THR A 5 3.04 -37.22 53.20
C THR A 5 3.29 -38.63 53.70
N VAL A 6 2.94 -39.70 52.97
CA VAL A 6 3.53 -41.08 53.09
C VAL A 6 2.98 -41.90 51.91
N GLU A 7 3.65 -42.77 51.14
CA GLU A 7 5.02 -43.16 50.78
C GLU A 7 4.83 -44.22 49.67
N GLN A 8 5.82 -44.32 48.79
CA GLN A 8 6.00 -45.43 47.86
C GLN A 8 6.38 -46.72 48.60
N LYS A 9 6.03 -47.88 48.03
CA LYS A 9 6.75 -49.15 48.27
C LYS A 9 7.24 -49.74 46.95
N GLU A 10 8.55 -49.91 46.90
CA GLU A 10 9.40 -50.53 45.88
C GLU A 10 9.65 -51.99 46.26
N ILE A 11 9.59 -52.96 45.32
CA ILE A 11 10.33 -54.25 45.39
C ILE A 11 10.70 -54.74 43.97
N LYS A 12 12.01 -54.90 43.70
CA LYS A 12 12.69 -55.60 42.57
C LYS A 12 13.02 -57.08 42.95
N PRO A 13 13.91 -57.85 42.25
CA PRO A 13 13.89 -58.48 40.91
C PRO A 13 14.26 -60.01 40.98
N LYS A 14 14.45 -60.70 39.84
CA LYS A 14 15.33 -61.91 39.67
C LYS A 14 15.63 -62.18 38.18
N GLU A 15 16.88 -61.98 37.71
CA GLU A 15 17.94 -62.99 37.38
C GLU A 15 17.55 -63.93 36.20
N ALA A 16 18.08 -63.76 34.98
CA ALA A 16 19.41 -64.09 34.42
C ALA A 16 19.72 -65.60 34.31
N GLU A 17 19.80 -66.14 33.08
CA GLU A 17 20.98 -66.85 32.51
C GLU A 17 20.71 -67.53 31.15
N LYS A 18 21.78 -67.59 30.34
CA LYS A 18 21.99 -68.35 29.09
C LYS A 18 22.62 -69.72 29.48
N PRO A 19 22.56 -70.81 28.68
CA PRO A 19 23.47 -70.95 27.53
C PRO A 19 22.98 -71.82 26.35
N LYS A 20 23.79 -71.80 25.27
CA LYS A 20 23.72 -72.61 24.03
C LYS A 20 24.28 -74.01 24.27
N GLU A 21 23.74 -75.04 23.60
CA GLU A 21 24.57 -76.04 22.92
C GLU A 21 23.84 -76.85 21.82
N THR A 22 24.66 -77.27 20.86
CA THR A 22 24.44 -77.97 19.58
C THR A 22 24.08 -79.45 19.70
N VAL A 23 23.33 -79.98 18.72
CA VAL A 23 23.28 -81.42 18.40
C VAL A 23 23.50 -81.64 16.90
N LYS A 24 24.47 -82.50 16.57
CA LYS A 24 24.72 -83.13 15.25
C LYS A 24 24.04 -84.50 15.22
N LEU A 25 23.58 -84.95 14.04
CA LEU A 25 23.38 -86.36 13.71
C LEU A 25 23.84 -86.65 12.27
N LYS A 26 24.39 -87.85 12.09
CA LYS A 26 25.29 -88.33 11.01
C LYS A 26 24.57 -89.04 9.83
N GLU A 27 25.23 -89.02 8.67
CA GLU A 27 25.41 -89.98 7.54
C GLU A 27 24.40 -91.14 7.31
N ASP A 28 24.03 -91.54 6.08
CA ASP A 28 24.95 -92.18 5.11
C ASP A 28 24.45 -92.24 3.61
N LYS A 29 25.46 -92.30 2.73
CA LYS A 29 25.64 -92.56 1.27
C LYS A 29 24.48 -92.88 0.29
N ASN A 30 24.50 -92.19 -0.86
CA ASN A 30 24.76 -92.84 -2.17
C ASN A 30 25.29 -91.86 -3.23
N LYS A 31 26.41 -92.22 -3.87
CA LYS A 31 27.14 -91.41 -4.87
C LYS A 31 26.44 -91.39 -6.23
N LYS A 32 26.19 -90.20 -6.78
CA LYS A 32 26.31 -89.92 -8.21
C LYS A 32 27.26 -88.74 -8.36
N GLU A 33 28.35 -88.93 -9.11
CA GLU A 33 29.28 -87.87 -9.46
C GLU A 33 28.53 -86.77 -10.23
N VAL A 34 28.53 -85.56 -9.67
CA VAL A 34 28.26 -84.34 -10.41
C VAL A 34 29.55 -83.55 -10.34
N ASN A 35 30.19 -83.33 -11.49
CA ASN A 35 31.42 -82.55 -11.65
C ASN A 35 31.38 -81.26 -10.80
N LYS A 36 32.10 -81.25 -9.68
CA LYS A 36 32.44 -79.99 -9.00
C LYS A 36 33.50 -79.32 -9.84
N TYR A 37 33.10 -78.35 -10.65
CA TYR A 37 34.01 -77.31 -11.10
C TYR A 37 34.57 -76.61 -9.85
N GLU A 38 35.86 -76.84 -9.54
CA GLU A 38 36.57 -75.98 -8.60
C GLU A 38 36.67 -74.59 -9.23
N MET A 39 35.88 -73.64 -8.72
CA MET A 39 36.09 -72.24 -9.07
C MET A 39 37.52 -71.85 -8.64
N PRO A 40 38.34 -71.27 -9.54
CA PRO A 40 39.67 -70.83 -9.17
C PRO A 40 39.60 -69.88 -7.98
N LYS A 41 40.50 -70.07 -7.00
CA LYS A 41 40.58 -69.22 -5.80
C LYS A 41 40.83 -67.77 -6.25
N ILE A 42 39.78 -66.95 -6.22
CA ILE A 42 39.87 -65.54 -6.58
C ILE A 42 40.90 -64.86 -5.64
N PRO A 43 41.98 -64.26 -6.18
CA PRO A 43 42.99 -63.58 -5.38
C PRO A 43 42.36 -62.53 -4.46
N LYS A 44 42.84 -62.40 -3.21
CA LYS A 44 42.34 -61.39 -2.25
C LYS A 44 42.37 -59.97 -2.82
N THR A 45 43.37 -59.67 -3.64
CA THR A 45 43.50 -58.41 -4.39
C THR A 45 42.36 -58.22 -5.39
N LEU A 46 41.93 -59.25 -6.10
CA LEU A 46 40.80 -59.18 -7.04
C LEU A 46 39.46 -59.03 -6.32
N LYS A 47 39.27 -59.70 -5.17
CA LYS A 47 38.08 -59.49 -4.32
C LYS A 47 38.02 -58.06 -3.77
N MET A 48 39.15 -57.54 -3.32
CA MET A 48 39.27 -56.17 -2.83
C MET A 48 38.98 -55.17 -3.97
N LEU A 49 39.57 -55.38 -5.14
CA LEU A 49 39.31 -54.56 -6.34
C LEU A 49 37.82 -54.58 -6.69
N PHE A 50 37.19 -55.76 -6.71
CA PHE A 50 35.77 -55.92 -7.02
C PHE A 50 34.87 -55.23 -5.97
N SER A 51 35.19 -55.34 -4.68
CA SER A 51 34.48 -54.62 -3.62
C SER A 51 34.64 -53.10 -3.74
N PHE A 52 35.83 -52.60 -4.08
CA PHE A 52 36.04 -51.18 -4.36
C PHE A 52 35.26 -50.72 -5.60
N THR A 53 35.23 -51.51 -6.67
CA THR A 53 34.46 -51.19 -7.88
C THR A 53 32.95 -51.16 -7.59
N ILE A 54 32.42 -52.09 -6.79
CA ILE A 54 31.02 -52.08 -6.37
C ILE A 54 30.71 -50.87 -5.50
N LEU A 55 31.55 -50.58 -4.49
CA LEU A 55 31.37 -49.41 -3.62
C LEU A 55 31.44 -48.10 -4.41
N LEU A 56 32.36 -48.01 -5.37
CA LEU A 56 32.48 -46.87 -6.27
C LEU A 56 31.24 -46.76 -7.16
N ALA A 57 30.74 -47.86 -7.73
CA ALA A 57 29.52 -47.86 -8.53
C ALA A 57 28.29 -47.42 -7.72
N ILE A 58 28.12 -47.94 -6.48
CA ILE A 58 27.03 -47.51 -5.57
C ILE A 58 27.19 -46.03 -5.21
N SER A 59 28.41 -45.57 -4.96
CA SER A 59 28.69 -44.15 -4.63
C SER A 59 28.41 -43.24 -5.81
N ILE A 60 28.76 -43.64 -7.03
CA ILE A 60 28.48 -42.91 -8.27
C ILE A 60 26.96 -42.86 -8.51
N VAL A 61 26.27 -43.99 -8.46
CA VAL A 61 24.81 -44.05 -8.64
C VAL A 61 24.10 -43.25 -7.55
N GLY A 62 24.53 -43.37 -6.30
CA GLY A 62 24.00 -42.61 -5.17
C GLY A 62 24.23 -41.11 -5.33
N PHE A 63 25.43 -40.70 -5.76
CA PHE A 63 25.74 -39.29 -6.01
C PHE A 63 24.92 -38.71 -7.17
N PHE A 64 24.80 -39.42 -8.29
CA PHE A 64 23.98 -38.97 -9.42
C PHE A 64 22.48 -38.97 -9.08
N GLY A 65 22.02 -39.92 -8.27
CA GLY A 65 20.66 -39.94 -7.72
C GLY A 65 20.37 -38.73 -6.82
N LEU A 66 21.27 -38.42 -5.88
CA LEU A 66 21.16 -37.21 -5.05
C LEU A 66 21.26 -35.93 -5.89
N LYS A 67 22.16 -35.90 -6.89
CA LYS A 67 22.30 -34.76 -7.82
C LYS A 67 21.01 -34.51 -8.58
N ALA A 68 20.34 -35.55 -9.07
CA ALA A 68 19.05 -35.45 -9.72
C ALA A 68 17.95 -34.99 -8.74
N TYR A 69 17.94 -35.51 -7.52
CA TYR A 69 16.98 -35.11 -6.48
C TYR A 69 17.08 -33.63 -6.08
N HIS A 70 18.30 -33.09 -6.08
CA HIS A 70 18.55 -31.67 -5.81
C HIS A 70 18.57 -30.81 -7.09
N SER A 71 18.23 -31.38 -8.25
CA SER A 71 18.09 -30.60 -9.48
C SER A 71 16.88 -29.67 -9.40
N ILE A 72 16.93 -28.58 -10.16
CA ILE A 72 15.85 -27.61 -10.21
C ILE A 72 14.56 -28.21 -10.80
N ASP A 73 14.67 -29.19 -11.70
CA ASP A 73 13.53 -29.92 -12.29
C ASP A 73 12.70 -30.67 -11.24
N VAL A 74 13.37 -31.23 -10.22
CA VAL A 74 12.70 -31.94 -9.12
C VAL A 74 12.25 -30.97 -8.02
N LYS A 75 13.04 -29.91 -7.78
CA LYS A 75 12.77 -28.92 -6.72
C LYS A 75 11.60 -27.99 -7.07
N LEU A 76 11.49 -27.53 -8.32
CA LEU A 76 10.47 -26.56 -8.72
C LEU A 76 9.03 -27.04 -8.41
N PRO A 77 8.59 -28.25 -8.81
CA PRO A 77 7.24 -28.73 -8.46
C PRO A 77 7.00 -28.78 -6.95
N THR A 78 8.02 -29.15 -6.16
CA THR A 78 7.94 -29.19 -4.70
C THR A 78 7.79 -27.79 -4.12
N ILE A 79 8.50 -26.80 -4.67
CA ILE A 79 8.40 -25.40 -4.26
C ILE A 79 7.02 -24.84 -4.58
N LEU A 80 6.53 -25.03 -5.81
CA LEU A 80 5.22 -24.55 -6.23
C LEU A 80 4.08 -25.16 -5.39
N SER A 81 4.08 -26.48 -5.23
CA SER A 81 3.12 -27.17 -4.35
C SER A 81 3.25 -26.74 -2.89
N GLY A 82 4.46 -26.44 -2.44
CA GLY A 82 4.71 -25.93 -1.09
C GLY A 82 4.08 -24.56 -0.86
N VAL A 83 4.24 -23.62 -1.80
CA VAL A 83 3.58 -22.30 -1.74
C VAL A 83 2.05 -22.47 -1.77
N GLU A 84 1.54 -23.30 -2.68
CA GLU A 84 0.11 -23.59 -2.81
C GLU A 84 -0.48 -24.27 -1.55
N SER A 85 0.31 -25.09 -0.85
CA SER A 85 -0.14 -25.79 0.36
C SER A 85 -0.47 -24.88 1.53
N LYS A 86 -0.04 -23.61 1.49
CA LYS A 86 -0.28 -22.59 2.53
C LYS A 86 0.19 -23.02 3.93
N LYS A 87 1.15 -23.93 4.01
CA LYS A 87 1.73 -24.38 5.28
C LYS A 87 2.79 -23.40 5.75
N ILE A 88 2.58 -22.80 6.93
CA ILE A 88 3.54 -21.88 7.57
C ILE A 88 4.96 -22.43 7.56
N GLY A 89 5.16 -23.71 7.92
CA GLY A 89 6.49 -24.33 7.97
C GLY A 89 7.21 -24.39 6.62
N PHE A 90 6.47 -24.48 5.50
CA PHE A 90 7.08 -24.38 4.17
C PHE A 90 7.59 -22.96 3.92
N TYR A 91 6.75 -21.96 4.21
CA TYR A 91 7.02 -20.54 3.97
C TYR A 91 8.24 -20.07 4.77
N THR A 92 8.29 -20.34 6.08
CA THR A 92 9.41 -19.94 6.95
C THR A 92 10.74 -20.62 6.58
N THR A 93 10.69 -21.79 5.93
CA THR A 93 11.88 -22.55 5.52
C THR A 93 12.41 -22.16 4.14
N ASN A 94 11.50 -21.89 3.19
CA ASN A 94 11.81 -21.78 1.76
C ASN A 94 11.68 -20.36 1.20
N ILE A 95 11.20 -19.40 2.00
CA ILE A 95 11.11 -17.99 1.60
C ILE A 95 12.13 -17.18 2.41
N VAL A 96 12.88 -16.34 1.69
CA VAL A 96 13.97 -15.52 2.22
C VAL A 96 13.68 -14.05 1.95
N PHE A 97 13.77 -13.23 2.99
CA PHE A 97 13.65 -11.77 2.94
C PHE A 97 14.89 -11.15 3.59
N ASN A 98 15.54 -10.19 2.91
CA ASN A 98 16.80 -9.57 3.37
C ASN A 98 17.86 -10.60 3.83
N GLY A 99 17.98 -11.69 3.10
CA GLY A 99 18.95 -12.77 3.37
C GLY A 99 18.61 -13.68 4.56
N LYS A 100 17.43 -13.51 5.19
CA LYS A 100 16.97 -14.34 6.32
C LYS A 100 15.67 -15.04 5.98
N GLY A 101 15.42 -16.20 6.60
CA GLY A 101 14.10 -16.83 6.53
C GLY A 101 13.04 -15.92 7.14
N ILE A 102 11.83 -15.96 6.59
CA ILE A 102 10.71 -15.17 7.11
C ILE A 102 10.15 -15.77 8.42
N ASP A 103 9.59 -14.93 9.27
CA ASP A 103 8.95 -15.38 10.51
C ASP A 103 7.50 -15.89 10.30
N LYS A 104 6.88 -16.35 11.38
CA LYS A 104 5.51 -16.88 11.35
C LYS A 104 4.48 -15.84 10.91
N ASN A 105 4.57 -14.61 11.41
CA ASN A 105 3.59 -13.55 11.10
C ASN A 105 3.72 -13.12 9.63
N GLN A 106 4.96 -13.03 9.14
CA GLN A 106 5.27 -12.76 7.74
C GLN A 106 4.72 -13.87 6.82
N ALA A 107 4.88 -15.14 7.21
CA ALA A 107 4.31 -16.27 6.47
C ALA A 107 2.77 -16.23 6.46
N GLU A 108 2.14 -15.97 7.61
CA GLU A 108 0.68 -15.84 7.72
C GLU A 108 0.13 -14.74 6.82
N TYR A 109 0.81 -13.59 6.75
CA TYR A 109 0.40 -12.50 5.85
C TYR A 109 0.48 -12.89 4.36
N LEU A 110 1.57 -13.55 3.93
CA LEU A 110 1.67 -14.00 2.53
C LEU A 110 0.58 -15.02 2.20
N ILE A 111 0.31 -15.95 3.11
CA ILE A 111 -0.76 -16.95 2.97
C ILE A 111 -2.12 -16.26 2.83
N SER A 112 -2.44 -15.32 3.74
CA SER A 112 -3.72 -14.59 3.68
C SER A 112 -3.83 -13.80 2.39
N THR A 113 -2.73 -13.20 1.91
CA THR A 113 -2.71 -12.46 0.65
C THR A 113 -3.07 -13.35 -0.55
N PHE A 114 -2.59 -14.59 -0.58
CA PHE A 114 -2.92 -15.56 -1.64
C PHE A 114 -4.31 -16.21 -1.46
N GLU A 115 -4.85 -16.20 -0.25
CA GLU A 115 -6.24 -16.59 0.01
C GLU A 115 -7.24 -15.53 -0.43
N GLU A 116 -6.92 -14.26 -0.18
CA GLU A 116 -7.74 -13.11 -0.58
C GLU A 116 -7.70 -12.91 -2.12
N ASP A 117 -6.57 -13.18 -2.77
CA ASP A 117 -6.39 -12.99 -4.21
C ASP A 117 -5.51 -14.08 -4.86
N GLU A 118 -6.17 -15.06 -5.49
CA GLU A 118 -5.51 -16.17 -6.19
C GLU A 118 -4.68 -15.71 -7.40
N THR A 119 -4.98 -14.54 -7.98
CA THR A 119 -4.24 -14.04 -9.15
C THR A 119 -2.81 -13.69 -8.81
N LYS A 120 -2.55 -13.20 -7.58
CA LYS A 120 -1.20 -12.94 -7.06
C LYS A 120 -0.37 -14.21 -7.01
N PHE A 121 -0.97 -15.32 -6.57
CA PHE A 121 -0.28 -16.61 -6.57
C PHE A 121 0.05 -17.07 -8.00
N LYS A 122 -0.88 -16.96 -8.94
CA LYS A 122 -0.65 -17.33 -10.36
C LYS A 122 0.48 -16.52 -10.99
N THR A 123 0.57 -15.23 -10.69
CA THR A 123 1.67 -14.36 -11.16
C THR A 123 3.01 -14.84 -10.61
N ILE A 124 3.09 -15.14 -9.31
CA ILE A 124 4.30 -15.67 -8.69
C ILE A 124 4.67 -17.03 -9.26
N GLU A 125 3.70 -17.92 -9.42
CA GLU A 125 3.91 -19.25 -10.01
C GLU A 125 4.56 -19.15 -11.40
N LYS A 126 4.05 -18.23 -12.23
CA LYS A 126 4.63 -17.93 -13.54
C LYS A 126 6.07 -17.44 -13.42
N TRP A 127 6.36 -16.47 -12.55
CA TRP A 127 7.72 -15.96 -12.35
C TRP A 127 8.70 -17.03 -11.88
N LEU A 128 8.29 -17.87 -10.92
CA LEU A 128 9.13 -18.96 -10.40
C LEU A 128 9.44 -20.01 -11.48
N LYS A 129 8.49 -20.31 -12.37
CA LYS A 129 8.71 -21.21 -13.53
C LYS A 129 9.70 -20.61 -14.53
N GLU A 130 9.55 -19.34 -14.87
CA GLU A 130 10.45 -18.64 -15.80
C GLU A 130 11.87 -18.53 -15.24
N ASP A 131 12.02 -18.19 -13.96
CA ASP A 131 13.31 -18.15 -13.29
C ASP A 131 13.98 -19.53 -13.28
N ALA A 132 13.20 -20.59 -13.05
CA ALA A 132 13.72 -21.96 -13.08
C ALA A 132 14.26 -22.35 -14.47
N GLU A 133 13.55 -22.01 -15.55
CA GLU A 133 14.03 -22.25 -16.93
C GLU A 133 15.32 -21.48 -17.23
N ASN A 134 15.47 -20.27 -16.69
CA ASN A 134 16.71 -19.50 -16.84
C ASN A 134 17.87 -20.07 -16.01
N LEU A 135 17.61 -20.50 -14.77
CA LEU A 135 18.59 -21.16 -13.91
C LEU A 135 19.12 -22.49 -14.48
N LYS A 136 18.31 -23.20 -15.27
CA LYS A 136 18.76 -24.40 -16.02
C LYS A 136 19.81 -24.05 -17.08
N LYS A 137 19.66 -22.90 -17.74
CA LYS A 137 20.56 -22.43 -18.81
C LYS A 137 21.81 -21.79 -18.24
N ASP A 138 21.66 -21.02 -17.16
CA ASP A 138 22.75 -20.37 -16.43
C ASP A 138 22.54 -20.50 -14.92
N SER A 139 23.37 -21.31 -14.28
CA SER A 139 23.33 -21.52 -12.82
C SER A 139 23.60 -20.26 -11.98
N ASN A 140 24.15 -19.20 -12.59
CA ASN A 140 24.41 -17.91 -11.95
C ASN A 140 23.35 -16.85 -12.29
N TYR A 141 22.29 -17.23 -13.02
CA TYR A 141 21.18 -16.34 -13.34
C TYR A 141 20.62 -15.66 -12.08
N LYS A 142 20.38 -14.36 -12.19
CA LYS A 142 19.72 -13.55 -11.17
C LYS A 142 18.56 -12.82 -11.82
N SER A 143 17.36 -13.10 -11.35
CA SER A 143 16.15 -12.37 -11.72
C SER A 143 16.20 -10.97 -11.10
N ASP A 144 15.73 -9.97 -11.83
CA ASP A 144 15.46 -8.62 -11.36
C ASP A 144 14.07 -8.48 -10.72
N ARG A 145 13.29 -9.57 -10.74
CA ARG A 145 11.95 -9.62 -10.15
C ARG A 145 11.98 -9.58 -8.63
N PRO A 146 10.99 -8.94 -8.00
CA PRO A 146 10.96 -8.77 -6.56
C PRO A 146 10.58 -10.07 -5.81
N ILE A 147 9.87 -10.99 -6.47
CA ILE A 147 9.72 -12.38 -6.04
C ILE A 147 10.39 -13.26 -7.08
N ARG A 148 11.38 -14.03 -6.65
CA ARG A 148 12.18 -14.85 -7.57
C ARG A 148 12.64 -16.16 -6.97
N LEU A 149 12.87 -17.13 -7.85
CA LEU A 149 13.57 -18.36 -7.48
C LEU A 149 15.08 -18.09 -7.61
N GLN A 150 15.85 -18.33 -6.55
CA GLN A 150 17.29 -18.12 -6.57
C GLN A 150 18.04 -19.22 -5.82
N LYS A 151 19.26 -19.49 -6.29
CA LYS A 151 20.20 -20.37 -5.59
C LYS A 151 20.57 -19.81 -4.22
N SER A 152 20.33 -20.59 -3.17
CA SER A 152 20.47 -20.19 -1.76
C SER A 152 21.55 -21.02 -1.04
N GLY A 153 22.74 -21.09 -1.66
CA GLY A 153 23.86 -21.85 -1.13
C GLY A 153 23.86 -23.32 -1.56
N LYS A 154 24.31 -24.21 -0.66
CA LYS A 154 24.43 -25.65 -0.94
C LYS A 154 23.83 -26.54 0.16
N ILE A 155 23.07 -27.55 -0.25
CA ILE A 155 22.65 -28.68 0.57
C ILE A 155 23.78 -29.73 0.61
N LEU A 156 24.07 -30.24 1.82
CA LEU A 156 25.13 -31.24 2.07
C LEU A 156 26.51 -30.81 1.56
N GLY A 157 26.75 -29.50 1.40
CA GLY A 157 27.99 -28.92 0.87
C GLY A 157 28.24 -29.18 -0.63
N LEU A 158 27.36 -29.92 -1.31
CA LEU A 158 27.60 -30.44 -2.65
C LEU A 158 26.58 -29.96 -3.67
N PHE A 159 25.30 -29.97 -3.31
CA PHE A 159 24.20 -29.72 -4.24
C PHE A 159 23.62 -28.34 -4.04
N ASP A 160 23.17 -27.72 -5.12
CA ASP A 160 22.61 -26.36 -5.04
C ASP A 160 21.26 -26.38 -4.31
N ASP A 161 21.05 -25.42 -3.41
CA ASP A 161 19.74 -25.17 -2.81
C ASP A 161 19.02 -24.07 -3.60
N TYR A 162 17.69 -24.14 -3.66
CA TYR A 162 16.88 -23.13 -4.34
C TYR A 162 15.76 -22.68 -3.41
N LYS A 163 15.66 -21.36 -3.21
CA LYS A 163 14.66 -20.74 -2.34
C LYS A 163 13.97 -19.59 -3.06
N ILE A 164 12.81 -19.21 -2.57
CA ILE A 164 12.10 -18.02 -3.02
C ILE A 164 12.70 -16.83 -2.29
N HIS A 165 13.18 -15.85 -3.03
CA HIS A 165 13.71 -14.60 -2.50
C HIS A 165 12.71 -13.48 -2.72
N LEU A 166 12.56 -12.66 -1.68
CA LEU A 166 11.69 -11.51 -1.60
C LEU A 166 12.54 -10.24 -1.41
N ASP A 167 12.37 -9.28 -2.31
CA ASP A 167 12.96 -7.95 -2.16
C ASP A 167 12.13 -7.06 -1.23
N PRO A 168 12.71 -6.05 -0.58
CA PRO A 168 11.94 -5.06 0.15
C PRO A 168 10.99 -4.29 -0.78
N ILE A 169 9.78 -4.04 -0.29
CA ILE A 169 8.88 -3.04 -0.87
C ILE A 169 9.28 -1.69 -0.30
N LYS A 170 9.46 -0.71 -1.20
CA LYS A 170 9.78 0.65 -0.83
C LYS A 170 8.50 1.43 -0.56
N LEU A 171 8.37 1.93 0.65
CA LEU A 171 7.31 2.86 1.05
C LEU A 171 7.94 4.22 1.33
N LYS A 172 7.41 5.29 0.74
CA LYS A 172 7.71 6.67 1.13
C LYS A 172 6.46 7.25 1.78
N VAL A 173 6.56 7.58 3.06
CA VAL A 173 5.52 8.38 3.73
C VAL A 173 5.98 9.82 3.66
N GLU A 174 5.21 10.65 2.96
CA GLU A 174 5.55 12.07 2.79
C GLU A 174 5.23 12.84 4.06
N LYS A 175 6.18 13.68 4.46
CA LYS A 175 6.01 14.59 5.58
C LYS A 175 5.10 15.74 5.16
N ASP A 176 4.15 16.04 6.03
CA ASP A 176 3.40 17.28 6.04
C ASP A 176 4.00 18.20 7.12
N ASP A 177 4.22 19.48 6.80
CA ASP A 177 4.84 20.43 7.73
C ASP A 177 3.86 20.93 8.80
N GLU A 178 2.55 20.84 8.56
CA GLU A 178 1.50 21.19 9.51
C GLU A 178 1.05 19.98 10.34
N VAL A 179 1.28 18.75 9.86
CA VAL A 179 0.77 17.51 10.48
C VAL A 179 1.89 16.53 10.84
N GLN A 180 2.04 16.28 12.16
CA GLN A 180 2.95 15.25 12.64
C GLN A 180 2.47 13.87 12.16
N THR A 181 3.39 13.10 11.58
CA THR A 181 3.10 11.78 11.01
C THR A 181 4.00 10.72 11.64
N THR A 182 3.41 9.59 12.05
CA THR A 182 4.14 8.43 12.55
C THR A 182 3.71 7.16 11.80
N ILE A 183 4.57 6.16 11.77
CA ILE A 183 4.26 4.84 11.21
C ILE A 183 4.44 3.78 12.30
N LEU A 184 3.49 2.83 12.37
CA LEU A 184 3.57 1.69 13.28
C LEU A 184 4.43 0.59 12.66
N LEU A 185 5.66 0.45 13.16
CA LEU A 185 6.61 -0.59 12.75
C LEU A 185 6.94 -1.48 13.94
N ASN A 186 6.81 -2.79 13.77
CA ASN A 186 7.13 -3.78 14.81
C ASN A 186 6.46 -3.50 16.18
N GLY A 187 5.24 -2.97 16.16
CA GLY A 187 4.49 -2.62 17.37
C GLY A 187 4.92 -1.31 18.04
N LYS A 188 5.79 -0.52 17.41
CA LYS A 188 6.24 0.79 17.90
C LYS A 188 5.94 1.88 16.89
N GLU A 189 5.42 3.01 17.36
CA GLU A 189 5.30 4.20 16.52
C GLU A 189 6.67 4.85 16.32
N GLU A 190 7.02 5.06 15.07
CA GLU A 190 8.23 5.77 14.65
C GLU A 190 7.84 7.04 13.91
N ALA A 191 8.48 8.15 14.25
CA ALA A 191 8.27 9.41 13.54
C ALA A 191 8.70 9.27 12.08
N VAL A 192 7.87 9.76 11.17
CA VAL A 192 8.22 9.82 9.76
C VAL A 192 9.22 10.95 9.53
N SER A 193 10.38 10.58 9.02
CA SER A 193 11.30 11.47 8.29
C SER A 193 11.14 11.13 6.81
N ASP A 194 11.21 12.08 5.86
CA ASP A 194 11.09 11.88 4.40
C ASP A 194 12.11 10.87 3.80
N LYS A 195 12.04 9.62 4.26
CA LYS A 195 12.90 8.50 3.93
C LYS A 195 12.07 7.40 3.31
N GLU A 196 12.71 6.63 2.45
CA GLU A 196 12.17 5.37 1.97
C GLU A 196 12.31 4.30 3.08
N TYR A 197 11.22 3.61 3.37
CA TYR A 197 11.19 2.44 4.21
C TYR A 197 11.29 1.19 3.32
N GLU A 198 12.26 0.34 3.60
CA GLU A 198 12.38 -0.97 2.99
C GLU A 198 11.66 -2.01 3.86
N LEU A 199 10.45 -2.36 3.45
CA LEU A 199 9.50 -3.12 4.25
C LEU A 199 9.23 -4.50 3.66
N PHE A 200 8.87 -5.44 4.53
CA PHE A 200 8.29 -6.70 4.09
C PHE A 200 6.91 -6.43 3.46
N PRO A 201 6.45 -7.20 2.46
CA PRO A 201 5.05 -7.13 2.04
C PRO A 201 4.13 -7.33 3.25
N GLY A 202 3.23 -6.40 3.54
CA GLY A 202 2.51 -6.39 4.81
C GLY A 202 1.41 -5.35 4.89
N LYS A 203 0.62 -5.42 5.98
CA LYS A 203 -0.27 -4.34 6.40
C LYS A 203 0.49 -3.43 7.37
N TYR A 204 0.44 -2.12 7.13
CA TYR A 204 1.07 -1.10 7.95
C TYR A 204 0.06 -0.03 8.32
N THR A 205 0.18 0.52 9.52
CA THR A 205 -0.68 1.62 9.99
C THR A 205 0.15 2.89 10.06
N ILE A 206 -0.36 3.96 9.46
CA ILE A 206 0.21 5.31 9.54
C ILE A 206 -0.73 6.14 10.40
N PHE A 207 -0.18 6.92 11.32
CA PHE A 207 -0.93 7.86 12.13
C PHE A 207 -0.60 9.29 11.72
N TYR A 208 -1.63 10.12 11.65
CA TYR A 208 -1.54 11.55 11.40
C TYR A 208 -2.13 12.30 12.60
N TYR A 209 -1.39 13.26 13.11
CA TYR A 209 -1.75 14.06 14.28
C TYR A 209 -2.09 15.47 13.84
N ASP A 210 -3.37 15.71 13.57
CA ASP A 210 -3.89 16.99 13.06
C ASP A 210 -4.74 17.67 14.14
N ASN A 211 -4.28 18.78 14.70
CA ASN A 211 -5.07 19.59 15.65
C ASN A 211 -5.66 18.80 16.85
N ASN A 212 -4.88 17.86 17.41
CA ASN A 212 -5.24 16.91 18.47
C ASN A 212 -6.16 15.76 18.05
N ILE A 213 -6.52 15.63 16.77
CA ILE A 213 -7.09 14.39 16.24
C ILE A 213 -5.95 13.43 15.87
N LYS A 214 -6.01 12.21 16.39
CA LYS A 214 -5.15 11.12 15.97
C LYS A 214 -5.93 10.35 14.91
N LEU A 215 -5.56 10.55 13.65
CA LEU A 215 -6.09 9.82 12.52
C LEU A 215 -5.20 8.60 12.24
N LYS A 216 -5.79 7.52 11.75
CA LYS A 216 -5.06 6.36 11.23
C LYS A 216 -5.46 6.01 9.81
N GLU A 217 -4.49 5.55 9.04
CA GLU A 217 -4.62 4.99 7.71
C GLU A 217 -3.94 3.63 7.67
N ASP A 218 -4.66 2.60 7.22
CA ASP A 218 -4.12 1.26 7.08
C ASP A 218 -3.76 1.01 5.61
N ILE A 219 -2.48 0.76 5.33
CA ILE A 219 -1.96 0.53 3.98
C ILE A 219 -1.56 -0.93 3.82
N THR A 220 -1.86 -1.51 2.66
CA THR A 220 -1.40 -2.85 2.28
C THR A 220 -0.27 -2.73 1.25
N LEU A 221 0.85 -3.39 1.50
CA LEU A 221 2.00 -3.48 0.61
C LEU A 221 2.11 -4.89 0.04
N PHE A 222 2.12 -4.98 -1.28
CA PHE A 222 2.41 -6.21 -2.01
C PHE A 222 3.06 -5.84 -3.35
N TYR A 223 3.81 -6.78 -3.93
CA TYR A 223 4.50 -6.53 -5.20
C TYR A 223 3.53 -6.36 -6.36
N ASP A 224 3.82 -5.38 -7.19
CA ASP A 224 3.28 -5.13 -8.51
C ASP A 224 4.34 -5.43 -9.59
N GLU A 225 3.94 -5.35 -10.87
CA GLU A 225 4.85 -5.64 -11.99
C GLU A 225 5.95 -4.58 -12.17
N LYS A 226 5.79 -3.40 -11.56
CA LYS A 226 6.75 -2.31 -11.61
C LYS A 226 7.31 -2.11 -10.20
N SER A 227 8.63 -2.08 -10.04
CA SER A 227 9.26 -1.88 -8.72
C SER A 227 9.17 -0.40 -8.29
N ASP A 228 7.97 0.17 -8.28
CA ASP A 228 7.75 1.57 -7.99
C ASP A 228 7.71 1.79 -6.47
N ILE A 229 8.24 2.93 -6.03
CA ILE A 229 8.13 3.36 -4.64
C ILE A 229 6.65 3.67 -4.38
N LYS A 230 6.05 2.97 -3.42
CA LYS A 230 4.71 3.31 -2.97
C LYS A 230 4.79 4.56 -2.11
N THR A 231 4.22 5.65 -2.59
CA THR A 231 4.17 6.92 -1.86
C THR A 231 2.79 7.11 -1.25
N VAL A 232 2.76 7.54 0.02
CA VAL A 232 1.55 7.89 0.75
C VAL A 232 1.77 9.23 1.43
N SER A 233 0.76 10.09 1.41
CA SER A 233 0.83 11.45 1.94
C SER A 233 -0.42 11.76 2.74
N TYR A 234 -0.28 12.65 3.72
CA TYR A 234 -1.45 13.26 4.33
C TYR A 234 -2.19 14.11 3.29
N GLY A 235 -3.51 13.96 3.17
CA GLY A 235 -4.22 14.67 2.12
C GLY A 235 -5.71 14.37 2.02
N ALA A 236 -6.38 15.20 1.22
CA ALA A 236 -7.79 15.08 0.94
C ALA A 236 -8.11 13.81 0.13
N GLY A 237 -9.23 13.15 0.47
CA GLY A 237 -9.73 11.98 -0.25
C GLY A 237 -9.28 10.63 0.33
N THR A 238 -8.41 10.64 1.33
CA THR A 238 -8.06 9.44 2.11
C THR A 238 -9.12 9.18 3.18
N GLU A 239 -9.60 7.94 3.26
CA GLU A 239 -10.54 7.53 4.30
C GLU A 239 -9.82 7.21 5.61
N TYR A 240 -9.54 8.25 6.38
CA TYR A 240 -8.97 8.10 7.71
C TYR A 240 -9.96 7.48 8.70
N GLN A 241 -9.44 6.90 9.79
CA GLN A 241 -10.20 6.49 10.96
C GLN A 241 -9.72 7.26 12.19
N ILE A 242 -10.62 7.61 13.11
CA ILE A 242 -10.25 8.23 14.38
C ILE A 242 -9.61 7.16 15.29
N ALA A 243 -8.47 7.49 15.88
CA ALA A 243 -7.69 6.63 16.77
C ALA A 243 -7.35 7.33 18.11
N ASN A 244 -8.01 8.45 18.42
CA ASN A 244 -7.94 9.09 19.74
C ASN A 244 -8.40 8.16 20.86
N GLU A 245 -7.89 8.40 22.07
CA GLU A 245 -8.40 7.79 23.28
C GLU A 245 -9.89 8.13 23.47
N VAL A 246 -10.65 7.14 23.95
CA VAL A 246 -12.09 7.27 24.20
C VAL A 246 -12.34 7.49 25.68
N GLU A 247 -13.16 8.50 26.01
CA GLU A 247 -13.69 8.71 27.35
C GLU A 247 -15.22 8.73 27.32
N LYS A 248 -15.84 7.79 28.03
CA LYS A 248 -17.29 7.70 28.13
C LYS A 248 -17.82 8.70 29.15
N LEU A 249 -18.74 9.54 28.72
CA LEU A 249 -19.44 10.47 29.62
C LEU A 249 -20.36 9.70 30.58
N ASP A 250 -20.45 10.18 31.82
CA ASP A 250 -21.47 9.73 32.76
C ASP A 250 -22.77 10.51 32.52
N THR A 251 -23.75 9.83 31.91
CA THR A 251 -25.04 10.42 31.53
C THR A 251 -26.07 10.47 32.66
N ASN A 252 -25.74 9.93 33.84
CA ASN A 252 -26.59 10.01 35.04
C ASN A 252 -26.16 11.17 35.97
N SER A 253 -25.11 11.89 35.60
CA SER A 253 -24.62 13.03 36.36
C SER A 253 -25.54 14.25 36.21
N ASN A 254 -25.70 15.00 37.30
CA ASN A 254 -26.41 16.28 37.33
C ASN A 254 -25.46 17.48 37.23
N GLU A 255 -24.18 17.26 36.86
CA GLU A 255 -23.18 18.33 36.83
C GLU A 255 -23.46 19.38 35.75
N SER A 256 -23.95 18.98 34.57
CA SER A 256 -24.41 19.94 33.55
C SER A 256 -25.49 19.37 32.63
N SER A 257 -26.35 20.26 32.12
CA SER A 257 -27.36 19.97 31.11
C SER A 257 -27.44 21.18 30.16
N PHE A 258 -26.82 21.04 28.99
CA PHE A 258 -26.73 22.10 27.99
C PHE A 258 -26.85 21.52 26.57
N LYS A 259 -27.01 22.39 25.58
CA LYS A 259 -27.04 22.00 24.17
C LYS A 259 -25.85 22.57 23.42
N ILE A 260 -25.27 21.75 22.55
CA ILE A 260 -24.27 22.19 21.59
C ILE A 260 -24.99 22.57 20.29
N LEU A 261 -24.69 23.77 19.81
CA LEU A 261 -25.09 24.27 18.51
C LEU A 261 -23.89 24.12 17.56
N THR A 262 -24.08 23.40 16.47
CA THR A 262 -23.05 23.09 15.48
C THR A 262 -23.67 23.14 14.08
N ARG A 263 -22.85 23.34 13.03
CA ARG A 263 -23.31 23.25 11.64
C ARG A 263 -23.80 21.84 11.29
N ASP A 264 -23.11 20.80 11.77
CA ASP A 264 -23.46 19.40 11.51
C ASP A 264 -23.65 18.62 12.82
N GLU A 265 -24.91 18.27 13.13
CA GLU A 265 -25.26 17.54 14.35
C GLU A 265 -24.69 16.11 14.40
N ASN A 266 -24.23 15.56 13.27
CA ASN A 266 -23.55 14.26 13.24
C ASN A 266 -22.06 14.35 13.59
N SER A 267 -21.55 15.56 13.86
CA SER A 267 -20.18 15.75 14.34
C SER A 267 -19.99 15.04 15.68
N ILE A 268 -18.83 14.42 15.88
CA ILE A 268 -18.47 13.69 17.09
C ILE A 268 -17.97 14.69 18.13
N LEU A 269 -18.48 14.60 19.35
CA LEU A 269 -18.06 15.45 20.47
C LEU A 269 -16.75 14.94 21.07
N PHE A 270 -15.85 15.89 21.29
CA PHE A 270 -14.62 15.72 22.04
C PHE A 270 -14.65 16.60 23.29
N VAL A 271 -14.21 16.05 24.41
CA VAL A 271 -14.07 16.76 25.68
C VAL A 271 -12.62 16.60 26.14
N ASN A 272 -11.93 17.72 26.36
CA ASN A 272 -10.52 17.73 26.77
C ASN A 272 -9.64 16.81 25.89
N ASP A 273 -9.80 16.95 24.56
CA ASP A 273 -9.12 16.19 23.50
C ASP A 273 -9.39 14.66 23.45
N LYS A 274 -10.35 14.18 24.24
CA LYS A 274 -10.78 12.78 24.21
C LYS A 274 -12.08 12.61 23.45
N ASN A 275 -12.16 11.51 22.70
CA ASN A 275 -13.33 11.15 21.91
C ASN A 275 -14.43 10.63 22.84
N THR A 276 -15.64 11.20 22.77
CA THR A 276 -16.77 10.70 23.56
C THR A 276 -17.56 9.58 22.88
N GLU A 277 -17.28 9.32 21.60
CA GLU A 277 -18.05 8.48 20.68
C GLU A 277 -19.50 8.94 20.43
N LEU A 278 -19.93 10.05 21.05
CA LEU A 278 -21.25 10.61 20.86
C LEU A 278 -21.24 11.65 19.74
N THR A 279 -22.23 11.57 18.86
CA THR A 279 -22.56 12.70 17.99
C THR A 279 -23.18 13.84 18.81
N VAL A 280 -23.09 15.08 18.31
CA VAL A 280 -23.77 16.23 18.93
C VAL A 280 -25.28 16.00 19.02
N LYS A 281 -25.87 15.33 18.02
CA LYS A 281 -27.28 14.92 18.02
C LYS A 281 -27.65 13.99 19.17
N GLU A 282 -26.79 13.04 19.51
CA GLU A 282 -26.99 12.12 20.63
C GLU A 282 -26.75 12.81 21.96
N PHE A 283 -25.66 13.59 22.06
CA PHE A 283 -25.35 14.39 23.23
C PHE A 283 -26.50 15.32 23.62
N ASN A 284 -27.08 16.04 22.65
CA ASN A 284 -28.18 17.00 22.88
C ASN A 284 -29.49 16.36 23.36
N LYS A 285 -29.59 15.03 23.39
CA LYS A 285 -30.73 14.28 23.95
C LYS A 285 -30.49 13.82 25.39
N LEU A 286 -29.25 13.91 25.88
CA LEU A 286 -28.92 13.53 27.25
C LEU A 286 -29.57 14.50 28.24
N SER A 287 -30.02 13.96 29.37
CA SER A 287 -30.62 14.75 30.46
C SER A 287 -29.57 15.49 31.29
N GLY A 288 -28.36 14.93 31.40
CA GLY A 288 -27.22 15.52 32.08
C GLY A 288 -25.93 14.77 31.80
N THR A 289 -24.79 15.40 32.09
CA THR A 289 -23.45 14.82 31.92
C THR A 289 -22.50 15.25 33.03
N ASN A 290 -21.32 14.60 33.11
CA ASN A 290 -20.22 14.96 33.99
C ASN A 290 -19.29 16.06 33.43
N ILE A 291 -19.71 16.78 32.38
CA ILE A 291 -18.96 17.92 31.83
C ILE A 291 -19.07 19.09 32.80
N LYS A 292 -17.94 19.72 33.11
CA LYS A 292 -17.80 20.79 34.11
C LYS A 292 -17.41 22.11 33.47
N GLN A 293 -17.73 23.20 34.15
CA GLN A 293 -17.19 24.50 33.80
C GLN A 293 -15.65 24.43 33.79
N GLY A 294 -15.05 24.90 32.69
CA GLY A 294 -13.62 24.81 32.43
C GLY A 294 -13.22 23.70 31.45
N ASP A 295 -14.08 22.72 31.19
CA ASP A 295 -13.82 21.71 30.15
C ASP A 295 -13.80 22.35 28.76
N ILE A 296 -12.91 21.82 27.90
CA ILE A 296 -12.77 22.27 26.52
C ILE A 296 -13.55 21.33 25.61
N LEU A 297 -14.50 21.89 24.87
CA LEU A 297 -15.32 21.17 23.91
C LEU A 297 -14.78 21.40 22.49
N LYS A 298 -14.70 20.32 21.73
CA LYS A 298 -14.45 20.34 20.29
C LYS A 298 -15.46 19.45 19.59
N VAL A 299 -15.71 19.70 18.31
CA VAL A 299 -16.46 18.78 17.48
C VAL A 299 -15.62 18.38 16.27
N VAL A 300 -15.71 17.10 15.92
CA VAL A 300 -15.03 16.51 14.76
C VAL A 300 -16.09 16.14 13.74
N THR A 301 -16.03 16.74 12.56
CA THR A 301 -16.94 16.47 11.45
C THR A 301 -16.26 15.58 10.43
N LYS A 302 -16.94 14.51 9.98
CA LYS A 302 -16.50 13.70 8.85
C LYS A 302 -16.94 14.37 7.55
N MET A 303 -16.01 15.06 6.89
CA MET A 303 -16.21 15.61 5.55
C MET A 303 -15.98 14.55 4.48
N PRO A 304 -16.48 14.76 3.24
CA PRO A 304 -16.18 13.85 2.14
C PRO A 304 -14.69 13.70 1.83
N TRP A 305 -13.88 14.71 2.16
CA TRP A 305 -12.44 14.75 1.93
C TRP A 305 -11.59 14.44 3.18
N GLY A 306 -12.19 14.08 4.31
CA GLY A 306 -11.46 13.76 5.54
C GLY A 306 -12.15 14.28 6.80
N TYR A 307 -11.48 14.18 7.96
CA TYR A 307 -12.00 14.77 9.19
C TYR A 307 -11.54 16.21 9.34
N THR A 308 -12.43 17.07 9.84
CA THR A 308 -12.13 18.45 10.24
C THR A 308 -12.51 18.61 11.71
N ILE A 309 -11.70 19.35 12.46
CA ILE A 309 -11.94 19.62 13.88
C ILE A 309 -12.21 21.11 14.10
N SER A 310 -13.06 21.43 15.08
CA SER A 310 -13.33 22.80 15.48
C SER A 310 -12.21 23.35 16.36
N ASP A 311 -12.16 24.66 16.48
CA ASP A 311 -11.47 25.29 17.61
C ASP A 311 -12.05 24.79 18.94
N GLY A 312 -11.23 24.82 19.99
CA GLY A 312 -11.64 24.47 21.35
C GLY A 312 -12.45 25.58 21.98
N VAL A 313 -13.63 25.24 22.51
CA VAL A 313 -14.49 26.18 23.21
C VAL A 313 -14.61 25.77 24.67
N THR A 314 -14.17 26.63 25.59
CA THR A 314 -14.29 26.38 27.02
C THR A 314 -15.73 26.53 27.49
N TYR A 315 -16.28 25.50 28.11
CA TYR A 315 -17.62 25.53 28.70
C TYR A 315 -17.65 26.43 29.95
N GLN A 316 -18.56 27.41 29.98
CA GLN A 316 -18.68 28.38 31.09
C GLN A 316 -19.98 28.21 31.92
N GLY A 317 -20.71 27.11 31.74
CA GLY A 317 -21.98 26.85 32.42
C GLY A 317 -23.21 27.36 31.69
N GLU A 318 -23.07 27.84 30.46
CA GLU A 318 -24.17 28.28 29.61
C GLU A 318 -25.13 27.13 29.25
N LYS A 319 -26.40 27.46 28.97
CA LYS A 319 -27.42 26.48 28.54
C LYS A 319 -27.25 26.04 27.08
N LYS A 320 -26.58 26.86 26.27
CA LYS A 320 -26.30 26.62 24.86
C LYS A 320 -24.91 27.15 24.52
N ILE A 321 -24.10 26.34 23.87
CA ILE A 321 -22.74 26.68 23.45
C ILE A 321 -22.59 26.42 21.95
N ASN A 322 -21.93 27.34 21.23
CA ASN A 322 -21.62 27.15 19.81
C ASN A 322 -20.26 26.46 19.69
N VAL A 323 -20.23 25.27 19.10
CA VAL A 323 -19.01 24.53 18.81
C VAL A 323 -19.17 23.94 17.41
N SER A 324 -18.42 24.46 16.43
CA SER A 324 -18.61 24.09 15.02
C SER A 324 -17.28 24.08 14.28
N THR A 325 -17.13 23.13 13.35
CA THR A 325 -16.00 23.09 12.41
C THR A 325 -16.09 24.22 11.38
N SER A 326 -14.94 24.68 10.88
CA SER A 326 -14.88 25.51 9.67
C SER A 326 -15.07 24.64 8.42
N LEU A 327 -15.57 25.22 7.33
CA LEU A 327 -15.52 24.59 6.00
C LEU A 327 -14.17 24.80 5.32
N THR A 328 -13.48 25.88 5.68
CA THR A 328 -12.17 26.21 5.12
C THR A 328 -11.16 25.17 5.57
N ASP A 329 -10.58 24.47 4.61
CA ASP A 329 -9.67 23.37 4.82
C ASP A 329 -8.45 23.55 3.91
N LYS A 330 -7.30 23.85 4.52
CA LYS A 330 -6.08 24.13 3.75
C LYS A 330 -5.62 22.91 2.93
N ARG A 331 -5.98 21.68 3.33
CA ARG A 331 -5.63 20.46 2.58
C ARG A 331 -6.21 20.48 1.17
N LEU A 332 -7.31 21.22 0.96
CA LEU A 332 -7.96 21.37 -0.33
C LEU A 332 -7.37 22.48 -1.20
N LEU A 333 -6.49 23.33 -0.67
CA LEU A 333 -5.82 24.37 -1.47
C LEU A 333 -4.95 23.75 -2.56
N GLU A 334 -4.14 22.75 -2.20
CA GLU A 334 -3.32 22.00 -3.16
C GLU A 334 -4.18 21.26 -4.18
N VAL A 335 -5.33 20.72 -3.75
CA VAL A 335 -6.31 20.09 -4.66
C VAL A 335 -6.86 21.11 -5.65
N ALA A 336 -7.21 22.33 -5.21
CA ALA A 336 -7.68 23.40 -6.08
C ALA A 336 -6.64 23.76 -7.14
N ILE A 337 -5.40 23.97 -6.71
CA ILE A 337 -4.29 24.32 -7.59
C ILE A 337 -4.03 23.20 -8.60
N ALA A 338 -3.95 21.95 -8.13
CA ALA A 338 -3.74 20.79 -9.00
C ALA A 338 -4.87 20.63 -10.02
N ARG A 339 -6.14 20.79 -9.60
CA ARG A 339 -7.30 20.69 -10.50
C ARG A 339 -7.37 21.85 -11.49
N THR A 340 -6.99 23.06 -11.10
CA THR A 340 -6.85 24.18 -12.04
C THR A 340 -5.80 23.88 -13.10
N ILE A 341 -4.63 23.36 -12.70
CA ILE A 341 -3.58 22.98 -13.66
C ILE A 341 -4.08 21.88 -14.59
N GLU A 342 -4.71 20.82 -14.05
CA GLU A 342 -5.26 19.74 -14.88
C GLU A 342 -6.29 20.25 -15.88
N LEU A 343 -7.22 21.10 -15.44
CA LEU A 343 -8.22 21.75 -16.29
C LEU A 343 -7.58 22.54 -17.44
N LEU A 344 -6.59 23.39 -17.12
CA LEU A 344 -5.91 24.21 -18.12
C LEU A 344 -5.14 23.34 -19.13
N ARG A 345 -4.59 22.19 -18.68
CA ARG A 345 -3.95 21.20 -19.56
C ARG A 345 -4.95 20.60 -20.53
N GLU A 346 -6.08 20.12 -20.01
CA GLU A 346 -7.14 19.50 -20.82
C GLU A 346 -7.72 20.48 -21.84
N ASP A 347 -7.92 21.73 -21.43
CA ASP A 347 -8.39 22.79 -22.32
C ASP A 347 -7.45 22.98 -23.52
N VAL A 348 -6.14 23.15 -23.27
CA VAL A 348 -5.14 23.29 -24.34
C VAL A 348 -5.07 22.04 -25.22
N GLN A 349 -5.07 20.85 -24.61
CA GLN A 349 -4.97 19.59 -25.34
C GLN A 349 -6.20 19.31 -26.19
N SER A 350 -7.40 19.61 -25.67
CA SER A 350 -8.66 19.44 -26.40
C SER A 350 -8.72 20.32 -27.64
N ARG A 351 -8.24 21.57 -27.54
CA ARG A 351 -8.15 22.52 -28.67
C ARG A 351 -7.08 22.12 -29.68
N GLY A 352 -5.89 21.73 -29.21
CA GLY A 352 -4.78 21.30 -30.07
C GLY A 352 -5.05 19.98 -30.81
N LYS A 353 -5.67 19.00 -30.16
CA LYS A 353 -6.02 17.70 -30.75
C LYS A 353 -7.40 17.69 -31.42
N LYS A 354 -8.18 18.77 -31.27
CA LYS A 354 -9.56 18.89 -31.72
C LYS A 354 -10.46 17.76 -31.20
N ASP A 355 -10.30 17.43 -29.93
CA ASP A 355 -11.02 16.34 -29.27
C ASP A 355 -11.59 16.81 -27.93
N ALA A 356 -12.89 17.07 -27.90
CA ALA A 356 -13.60 17.51 -26.70
C ALA A 356 -13.71 16.40 -25.63
N ASN A 357 -13.48 15.13 -25.97
CA ASN A 357 -13.51 14.03 -24.99
C ASN A 357 -12.34 14.10 -23.99
N LEU A 358 -11.34 14.95 -24.26
CA LEU A 358 -10.22 15.21 -23.37
C LEU A 358 -10.59 16.11 -22.19
N LEU A 359 -11.76 16.76 -22.20
CA LEU A 359 -12.25 17.64 -21.14
C LEU A 359 -12.89 16.83 -20.00
N THR A 360 -12.10 16.10 -19.24
CA THR A 360 -12.60 15.16 -18.21
C THR A 360 -12.75 15.77 -16.83
N THR A 361 -12.10 16.90 -16.56
CA THR A 361 -12.18 17.66 -15.30
C THR A 361 -13.38 18.62 -15.24
N MET A 362 -14.03 18.89 -16.37
CA MET A 362 -15.14 19.83 -16.46
C MET A 362 -16.49 19.13 -16.39
N ILE A 363 -17.45 19.81 -15.76
CA ILE A 363 -18.87 19.47 -15.82
C ILE A 363 -19.65 20.66 -16.39
N ASP A 364 -20.94 20.47 -16.64
CA ASP A 364 -21.80 21.54 -17.11
C ASP A 364 -21.96 22.63 -16.03
N PRO A 365 -21.89 23.93 -16.41
CA PRO A 365 -21.90 24.45 -17.78
C PRO A 365 -20.53 24.58 -18.48
N SER A 366 -19.41 24.54 -17.77
CA SER A 366 -18.08 24.73 -18.37
C SER A 366 -17.77 23.73 -19.49
N LEU A 367 -18.08 22.44 -19.29
CA LEU A 367 -17.84 21.39 -20.28
C LEU A 367 -18.50 21.74 -21.63
N ARG A 368 -19.77 22.12 -21.62
CA ARG A 368 -20.49 22.52 -22.84
C ARG A 368 -19.90 23.77 -23.51
N ILE A 369 -19.36 24.73 -22.75
CA ILE A 369 -18.76 25.94 -23.32
C ILE A 369 -17.46 25.61 -24.04
N GLU A 370 -16.58 24.85 -23.40
CA GLU A 370 -15.27 24.50 -23.97
C GLU A 370 -15.40 23.47 -25.10
N ALA A 371 -16.31 22.50 -25.00
CA ALA A 371 -16.62 21.59 -26.12
C ALA A 371 -17.07 22.35 -27.38
N LYS A 372 -17.90 23.39 -27.23
CA LYS A 372 -18.31 24.26 -28.35
C LYS A 372 -17.15 25.05 -28.96
N ARG A 373 -16.13 25.42 -28.17
CA ARG A 373 -14.93 26.08 -28.68
C ARG A 373 -14.10 25.10 -29.53
N VAL A 374 -13.96 23.85 -29.09
CA VAL A 374 -13.32 22.78 -29.87
C VAL A 374 -14.08 22.53 -31.18
N GLU A 375 -15.40 22.37 -31.13
CA GLU A 375 -16.25 22.22 -32.32
C GLU A 375 -16.12 23.41 -33.28
N SER A 376 -16.03 24.63 -32.76
CA SER A 376 -15.83 25.83 -33.57
C SER A 376 -14.51 25.80 -34.34
N LEU A 377 -13.43 25.27 -33.76
CA LEU A 377 -12.15 25.11 -34.48
C LEU A 377 -12.30 24.14 -35.65
N ILE A 378 -12.98 23.01 -35.43
CA ILE A 378 -13.25 21.98 -36.44
C ILE A 378 -14.10 22.58 -37.58
N ASN A 379 -15.25 23.16 -37.22
CA ASN A 379 -16.23 23.67 -38.19
C ASN A 379 -15.68 24.82 -39.04
N ASN A 380 -14.77 25.62 -38.50
CA ASN A 380 -14.17 26.75 -39.22
C ASN A 380 -12.84 26.41 -39.91
N GLY A 381 -12.40 25.14 -39.90
CA GLY A 381 -11.13 24.73 -40.51
C GLY A 381 -9.92 25.46 -39.92
N ARG A 382 -9.96 25.70 -38.60
CA ARG A 382 -8.92 26.41 -37.85
C ARG A 382 -8.05 25.40 -37.11
N GLU A 383 -6.78 25.72 -37.00
CA GLU A 383 -5.80 25.08 -36.12
C GLU A 383 -5.51 26.01 -34.95
N TYR A 384 -4.97 25.42 -33.90
CA TYR A 384 -4.70 26.07 -32.63
C TYR A 384 -3.22 25.94 -32.29
N VAL A 385 -2.59 27.04 -31.86
CA VAL A 385 -1.21 27.04 -31.37
C VAL A 385 -1.11 27.90 -30.13
N GLY A 386 -0.38 27.42 -29.12
CA GLY A 386 -0.17 28.11 -27.86
C GLY A 386 -0.94 27.53 -26.67
N GLY A 387 -1.15 28.35 -25.65
CA GLY A 387 -1.84 27.98 -24.42
C GLY A 387 -1.45 28.89 -23.27
N TYR A 388 -1.06 28.29 -22.16
CA TYR A 388 -0.88 29.00 -20.90
C TYR A 388 0.57 28.91 -20.43
N PRO A 389 1.36 30.00 -20.50
CA PRO A 389 2.74 29.96 -20.02
C PRO A 389 2.85 29.90 -18.48
N SER A 390 1.99 30.62 -17.75
CA SER A 390 2.07 30.69 -16.29
C SER A 390 0.73 31.02 -15.63
N MET A 391 0.59 30.60 -14.37
CA MET A 391 -0.54 30.95 -13.51
C MET A 391 -0.03 31.46 -12.15
N GLU A 392 -0.53 32.59 -11.68
CA GLU A 392 -0.30 33.11 -10.32
C GLU A 392 -1.58 32.96 -9.50
N PHE A 393 -1.61 32.05 -8.54
CA PHE A 393 -2.76 31.85 -7.65
C PHE A 393 -2.74 32.85 -6.50
N ASP A 394 -3.85 33.53 -6.23
CA ASP A 394 -4.06 34.28 -4.98
C ASP A 394 -4.55 33.32 -3.89
N LEU A 395 -3.65 32.94 -2.98
CA LEU A 395 -3.95 31.95 -1.94
C LEU A 395 -4.97 32.48 -0.92
N ASN A 396 -5.10 33.81 -0.78
CA ASN A 396 -6.10 34.40 0.10
C ASN A 396 -7.51 34.37 -0.51
N SER A 397 -7.62 34.14 -1.81
CA SER A 397 -8.91 34.00 -2.49
C SER A 397 -9.55 32.63 -2.26
N PHE A 398 -8.79 31.66 -1.75
CA PHE A 398 -9.25 30.29 -1.57
C PHE A 398 -10.38 30.18 -0.54
N GLU A 399 -11.50 29.61 -0.93
CA GLU A 399 -12.63 29.36 -0.05
C GLU A 399 -13.38 28.08 -0.39
N ILE A 400 -14.06 27.52 0.61
CA ILE A 400 -14.98 26.39 0.46
C ILE A 400 -16.30 26.77 1.10
N ARG A 401 -17.40 26.45 0.41
CA ARG A 401 -18.75 26.72 0.90
C ARG A 401 -19.70 25.57 0.56
N GLU A 402 -20.79 25.50 1.29
CA GLU A 402 -21.94 24.68 0.92
C GLU A 402 -22.58 25.28 -0.35
N TYR A 403 -22.93 24.41 -1.30
CA TYR A 403 -23.53 24.77 -2.57
C TYR A 403 -24.65 23.77 -2.89
N GLY A 404 -25.90 24.19 -2.67
CA GLY A 404 -27.04 23.29 -2.77
C GLY A 404 -26.93 22.14 -1.77
N ASP A 405 -26.89 20.92 -2.27
CA ASP A 405 -26.69 19.71 -1.48
C ASP A 405 -25.22 19.24 -1.46
N THR A 406 -24.29 19.96 -2.09
CA THR A 406 -22.86 19.61 -2.16
C THR A 406 -21.97 20.76 -1.70
N TYR A 407 -20.69 20.73 -2.06
CA TYR A 407 -19.69 21.73 -1.73
C TYR A 407 -19.12 22.37 -3.00
N GLU A 408 -18.83 23.66 -2.91
CA GLU A 408 -18.07 24.39 -3.91
C GLU A 408 -16.76 24.89 -3.31
N MET A 409 -15.69 24.70 -4.05
CA MET A 409 -14.37 25.25 -3.79
C MET A 409 -14.06 26.31 -4.84
N TYR A 410 -13.47 27.43 -4.42
CA TYR A 410 -13.06 28.51 -5.30
C TYR A 410 -11.59 28.84 -5.11
N ILE A 411 -10.90 29.13 -6.21
CA ILE A 411 -9.59 29.76 -6.22
C ILE A 411 -9.47 30.71 -7.41
N GLY A 412 -8.86 31.87 -7.20
CA GLY A 412 -8.62 32.87 -8.24
C GLY A 412 -7.14 33.19 -8.45
N GLY A 413 -6.86 33.92 -9.51
CA GLY A 413 -5.49 34.30 -9.84
C GLY A 413 -5.33 35.04 -11.17
N HIS A 414 -4.07 35.17 -11.60
CA HIS A 414 -3.67 35.80 -12.85
C HIS A 414 -3.12 34.74 -13.80
N LEU A 415 -3.81 34.51 -14.91
CA LEU A 415 -3.43 33.56 -15.94
C LEU A 415 -2.76 34.31 -17.09
N LEU A 416 -1.53 33.93 -17.43
CA LEU A 416 -0.88 34.37 -18.64
C LEU A 416 -1.31 33.46 -19.79
N VAL A 417 -1.75 34.05 -20.88
CA VAL A 417 -2.29 33.37 -22.06
C VAL A 417 -1.45 33.78 -23.26
N GLN A 418 -0.95 32.81 -24.01
CA GLN A 418 -0.18 33.03 -25.24
C GLN A 418 -0.65 32.02 -26.29
N GLU A 419 -1.71 32.38 -27.00
CA GLU A 419 -2.36 31.49 -27.97
C GLU A 419 -2.91 32.25 -29.17
N THR A 420 -3.09 31.53 -30.27
CA THR A 420 -3.83 32.03 -31.44
C THR A 420 -4.41 30.86 -32.23
N THR A 421 -5.23 31.20 -33.22
CA THR A 421 -5.73 30.23 -34.20
C THR A 421 -5.34 30.66 -35.61
N TYR A 422 -5.19 29.69 -36.51
CA TYR A 422 -4.80 29.94 -37.91
C TYR A 422 -5.53 28.96 -38.86
N PRO A 423 -5.67 29.25 -40.16
CA PRO A 423 -6.32 28.32 -41.08
C PRO A 423 -5.50 27.03 -41.27
N GLN A 424 -6.16 25.87 -41.39
CA GLN A 424 -5.52 24.55 -41.52
C GLN A 424 -4.50 24.43 -42.66
N ASN A 425 -4.68 25.19 -43.73
CA ASN A 425 -3.78 25.17 -44.89
C ASN A 425 -2.74 26.31 -44.85
N SER A 426 -2.54 26.96 -43.70
CA SER A 426 -1.56 28.04 -43.51
C SER A 426 -0.34 27.54 -42.72
N LYS A 427 0.79 28.22 -42.91
CA LYS A 427 1.99 27.98 -42.10
C LYS A 427 1.68 28.29 -40.63
N PRO A 428 2.03 27.41 -39.67
CA PRO A 428 1.80 27.68 -38.26
C PRO A 428 2.57 28.94 -37.82
N PRO A 429 1.91 29.87 -37.11
CA PRO A 429 2.60 30.98 -36.44
C PRO A 429 3.69 30.46 -35.50
N GLN A 430 4.79 31.19 -35.40
CA GLN A 430 5.79 30.89 -34.37
C GLN A 430 5.24 31.35 -33.03
N LEU A 431 5.31 30.51 -31.99
CA LEU A 431 4.82 30.88 -30.67
C LEU A 431 5.43 32.20 -30.16
N THR A 432 6.72 32.43 -30.44
CA THR A 432 7.45 33.66 -30.08
C THR A 432 6.92 34.92 -30.76
N SER A 433 6.07 34.80 -31.78
CA SER A 433 5.41 35.93 -32.46
C SER A 433 4.05 36.30 -31.86
N ILE A 434 3.55 35.52 -30.91
CA ILE A 434 2.28 35.74 -30.23
C ILE A 434 2.57 36.51 -28.94
N THR A 435 1.96 37.68 -28.78
CA THR A 435 2.07 38.50 -27.54
C THR A 435 1.29 37.82 -26.41
N PRO A 436 1.92 37.54 -25.26
CA PRO A 436 1.20 37.05 -24.08
C PRO A 436 0.28 38.12 -23.51
N GLU A 437 -0.93 37.73 -23.12
CA GLU A 437 -1.92 38.57 -22.44
C GLU A 437 -2.25 37.99 -21.06
N GLU A 438 -2.42 38.86 -20.06
CA GLU A 438 -2.76 38.45 -18.69
C GLU A 438 -4.25 38.63 -18.43
N PHE A 439 -4.88 37.64 -17.81
CA PHE A 439 -6.28 37.66 -17.41
C PHE A 439 -6.46 37.37 -15.92
N THR A 440 -7.32 38.15 -15.26
CA THR A 440 -7.81 37.82 -13.92
C THR A 440 -8.91 36.77 -14.03
N VAL A 441 -8.66 35.59 -13.47
CA VAL A 441 -9.52 34.41 -13.61
C VAL A 441 -9.93 33.82 -12.27
N GLY A 442 -11.07 33.14 -12.25
CA GLY A 442 -11.57 32.37 -11.12
C GLY A 442 -11.97 30.96 -11.56
N PHE A 443 -11.77 30.00 -10.67
CA PHE A 443 -12.09 28.59 -10.88
C PHE A 443 -13.03 28.12 -9.78
N HIS A 444 -14.17 27.58 -10.18
CA HIS A 444 -15.20 27.03 -9.30
C HIS A 444 -15.27 25.52 -9.49
N PHE A 445 -14.99 24.77 -8.43
CA PHE A 445 -15.04 23.33 -8.42
C PHE A 445 -16.18 22.83 -7.55
N ILE A 446 -16.98 21.91 -8.07
CA ILE A 446 -18.06 21.25 -7.35
C ILE A 446 -17.63 19.85 -6.97
N TYR A 447 -17.90 19.46 -5.74
CA TYR A 447 -17.64 18.10 -5.28
C TYR A 447 -18.72 17.15 -5.79
N ASP A 448 -18.30 16.14 -6.55
CA ASP A 448 -19.12 15.00 -6.92
C ASP A 448 -18.99 13.93 -5.82
N LYS A 449 -20.10 13.68 -5.11
CA LYS A 449 -20.13 12.73 -3.99
C LYS A 449 -19.99 11.28 -4.42
N GLU A 450 -20.45 10.93 -5.62
CA GLU A 450 -20.41 9.55 -6.12
C GLU A 450 -18.99 9.21 -6.60
N LYS A 451 -18.39 10.12 -7.35
CA LYS A 451 -17.02 9.97 -7.86
C LYS A 451 -15.96 10.35 -6.82
N LYS A 452 -16.38 10.91 -5.68
CA LYS A 452 -15.54 11.45 -4.60
C LYS A 452 -14.45 12.39 -5.12
N ASN A 453 -14.83 13.31 -6.02
CA ASN A 453 -13.86 14.14 -6.72
C ASN A 453 -14.39 15.55 -7.05
N TRP A 454 -13.49 16.50 -7.26
CA TRP A 454 -13.81 17.89 -7.58
C TRP A 454 -13.79 18.10 -9.09
N TYR A 455 -14.84 18.71 -9.63
CA TYR A 455 -14.99 19.00 -11.06
C TYR A 455 -15.23 20.48 -11.29
N SER A 456 -14.63 21.04 -12.33
CA SER A 456 -14.84 22.43 -12.68
C SER A 456 -16.24 22.64 -13.23
N ASN A 457 -17.02 23.43 -12.49
CA ASN A 457 -18.35 23.85 -12.87
C ASN A 457 -18.29 25.13 -13.72
N ILE A 458 -17.45 26.09 -13.30
CA ILE A 458 -17.27 27.38 -13.96
C ILE A 458 -15.80 27.78 -13.86
N TRP A 459 -15.22 28.26 -14.96
CA TRP A 459 -13.93 28.94 -14.94
C TRP A 459 -13.89 30.08 -15.97
N GLY A 460 -12.97 31.02 -15.77
CA GLY A 460 -12.75 32.15 -16.70
C GLY A 460 -12.70 33.48 -15.97
N PHE A 461 -13.07 34.57 -16.66
CA PHE A 461 -13.08 35.92 -16.08
C PHE A 461 -13.85 35.97 -14.75
N THR A 462 -13.24 36.59 -13.74
CA THR A 462 -13.87 36.78 -12.43
C THR A 462 -13.95 38.26 -12.05
N THR A 463 -15.05 38.63 -11.39
CA THR A 463 -15.24 39.96 -10.79
C THR A 463 -14.82 40.01 -9.32
N ARG A 464 -14.40 38.88 -8.75
CA ARG A 464 -13.88 38.82 -7.38
C ARG A 464 -12.54 39.55 -7.31
N THR A 465 -12.30 40.18 -6.17
CA THR A 465 -11.02 40.86 -5.91
C THR A 465 -9.92 39.81 -5.82
N ILE A 466 -8.97 39.84 -6.76
CA ILE A 466 -7.75 39.03 -6.77
C ILE A 466 -6.58 39.94 -6.46
N THR A 467 -5.76 39.54 -5.50
CA THR A 467 -4.61 40.31 -5.01
C THR A 467 -3.31 39.58 -5.26
N ARG A 468 -2.19 40.32 -5.24
CA ARG A 468 -0.83 39.77 -5.30
C ARG A 468 -0.11 39.77 -3.96
N THR A 469 -0.86 39.69 -2.86
CA THR A 469 -0.31 39.81 -1.50
C THR A 469 0.21 38.48 -0.95
N ASN A 470 -0.38 37.37 -1.39
CA ASN A 470 0.02 36.01 -1.00
C ASN A 470 -0.16 35.09 -2.21
N ILE A 471 0.89 34.97 -3.03
CA ILE A 471 0.81 34.31 -4.34
C ILE A 471 1.61 33.02 -4.40
N ARG A 472 1.12 32.08 -5.21
CA ARG A 472 1.92 30.96 -5.72
C ARG A 472 1.95 30.99 -7.23
N SER A 473 3.14 31.17 -7.79
CA SER A 473 3.36 31.14 -9.24
C SER A 473 3.72 29.73 -9.69
N VAL A 474 3.10 29.28 -10.78
CA VAL A 474 3.37 27.99 -11.41
C VAL A 474 3.70 28.21 -12.88
N ASP A 475 4.87 27.74 -13.31
CA ASP A 475 5.23 27.63 -14.72
C ASP A 475 4.57 26.38 -15.30
N ILE A 476 3.69 26.58 -16.28
CA ILE A 476 2.90 25.53 -16.93
C ILE A 476 3.29 25.35 -18.41
N SER A 477 4.32 26.06 -18.88
CA SER A 477 4.73 26.11 -20.29
C SER A 477 5.17 24.77 -20.88
N LYS A 478 5.77 23.86 -20.08
CA LYS A 478 6.27 22.56 -20.58
C LYS A 478 5.17 21.63 -21.09
N ASP A 479 3.98 21.70 -20.51
CA ASP A 479 2.88 20.75 -20.78
C ASP A 479 1.62 21.41 -21.37
N MET A 480 1.58 22.75 -21.43
CA MET A 480 0.38 23.53 -21.82
C MET A 480 0.60 24.44 -23.03
N ILE A 481 1.40 23.97 -23.98
CA ILE A 481 1.56 24.61 -25.28
C ILE A 481 1.28 23.56 -26.36
N ALA A 482 0.18 23.71 -27.09
CA ALA A 482 -0.05 22.96 -28.31
C ALA A 482 0.87 23.51 -29.41
N ARG A 483 1.55 22.62 -30.14
CA ARG A 483 2.48 22.95 -31.22
C ARG A 483 1.93 22.56 -32.58
#